data_AF-U6LQ37-F1
#
_entry.id   AF-U6LQ37-F1
#
_cell.length_a   1.000
_cell.length_b   1.000
_cell.length_c   1.000
_cell.angle_alpha   90.00
_cell.angle_beta   90.00
_cell.angle_gamma   90.00
#
_symmetry.space_group_name_H-M   'P 1'
#
loop_
_entity.id
_entity.type
_entity.pdbx_description
1 polymer ?
#
loop_
_entity_poly.entity_id
_entity_poly.type
_entity_poly.pdbx_seq_one_letter_code
_entity_poly.pdbx_strand_id
1 'polypeptide(L)'
;MAAFKFLSLATAAIFLLDTKGTNASTGTTTANKAVSVDCSAAMNAARNRVGFTELIAGKDAGEILPIDSTEVDGRPAAKTAALNGTYAHVVQEGANADCEAAVDYWKAALPNFTGLPPTYTAETGLYKNSQNVSFISLFNPKENPKVDCAYFTCPAKQVENTPPEEEEEEEEVPTVPESGKLPEGKITRTVRGSFESREVSTTEKEVKALVCITTPSALTENTAPYTQSQWDQITTGLNGSGAAAVPSLLGLATAAVGVLLL
;
A
#
# COMPACT_ATOMS: atom_id res chain seq x y z
N MET A 1 29.40 -47.95 60.28
CA MET A 1 30.36 -48.98 59.86
C MET A 1 29.86 -49.64 58.58
N ALA A 2 30.71 -49.66 57.53
CA ALA A 2 30.72 -50.38 56.23
C ALA A 2 29.39 -50.56 55.46
N ALA A 3 29.14 -49.98 54.27
CA ALA A 3 29.83 -50.02 52.96
C ALA A 3 29.79 -51.38 52.23
N PHE A 4 29.09 -51.43 51.08
CA PHE A 4 29.40 -52.15 49.81
C PHE A 4 28.29 -51.82 48.80
N LYS A 5 28.45 -50.84 47.90
CA LYS A 5 28.96 -50.94 46.51
C LYS A 5 28.37 -52.09 45.68
N PHE A 6 27.39 -51.76 44.82
CA PHE A 6 27.16 -52.43 43.55
C PHE A 6 27.24 -51.40 42.42
N LEU A 7 28.29 -51.53 41.61
CA LEU A 7 28.43 -50.93 40.29
C LEU A 7 27.57 -51.74 39.31
N SER A 8 26.71 -51.08 38.54
CA SER A 8 26.16 -51.65 37.31
C SER A 8 26.04 -50.58 36.23
N LEU A 9 26.31 -51.02 35.01
CA LEU A 9 26.85 -50.29 33.86
C LEU A 9 25.93 -49.20 33.29
N ALA A 10 26.52 -48.05 32.97
CA ALA A 10 25.97 -47.06 32.06
C ALA A 10 26.14 -47.55 30.61
N THR A 11 25.04 -47.69 29.88
CA THR A 11 25.03 -47.86 28.43
C THR A 11 24.94 -46.47 27.80
N ALA A 12 26.07 -45.88 27.42
CA ALA A 12 26.10 -44.68 26.60
C ALA A 12 25.89 -45.07 25.14
N ALA A 13 24.76 -44.70 24.56
CA ALA A 13 24.58 -44.74 23.11
C ALA A 13 25.34 -43.55 22.50
N ILE A 14 26.42 -43.84 21.77
CA ILE A 14 27.13 -42.87 20.96
C ILE A 14 26.28 -42.63 19.71
N PHE A 15 25.56 -41.51 19.67
CA PHE A 15 25.09 -40.96 18.41
C PHE A 15 26.26 -40.25 17.74
N LEU A 16 26.76 -40.84 16.66
CA LEU A 16 27.62 -40.17 15.68
C LEU A 16 26.79 -39.06 15.02
N LEU A 17 26.92 -37.84 15.53
CA LEU A 17 26.52 -36.66 14.78
C LEU A 17 27.53 -36.47 13.65
N ASP A 18 27.06 -36.74 12.42
CA ASP A 18 27.64 -36.23 11.19
C ASP A 18 27.67 -34.70 11.28
N THR A 19 28.84 -34.12 11.58
CA THR A 19 29.09 -32.68 11.44
C THR A 19 29.19 -32.35 9.95
N LYS A 20 28.04 -32.34 9.27
CA LYS A 20 27.89 -31.59 8.04
C LYS A 20 27.58 -30.16 8.45
N GLY A 21 28.62 -29.32 8.40
CA GLY A 21 28.54 -27.91 8.74
C GLY A 21 27.37 -27.25 8.02
N THR A 22 26.31 -27.00 8.79
CA THR A 22 25.33 -25.98 8.46
C THR A 22 25.77 -24.77 9.24
N ASN A 23 26.43 -23.84 8.56
CA ASN A 23 26.48 -22.45 8.99
C ASN A 23 25.02 -21.95 8.95
N ALA A 24 24.26 -22.24 10.00
CA ALA A 24 23.03 -21.53 10.29
C ALA A 24 23.45 -20.15 10.78
N SER A 25 23.73 -19.25 9.84
CA SER A 25 23.65 -17.82 10.09
C SER A 25 22.24 -17.57 10.60
N THR A 26 22.12 -17.28 11.88
CA THR A 26 20.87 -16.83 12.52
C THR A 26 20.62 -15.38 12.13
N GLY A 27 20.54 -15.12 10.83
CA GLY A 27 19.92 -13.92 10.30
C GLY A 27 18.42 -14.06 10.53
N THR A 28 17.89 -13.36 11.53
CA THR A 28 16.44 -13.21 11.68
C THR A 28 15.95 -12.35 10.52
N THR A 29 15.60 -12.95 9.39
CA THR A 29 14.87 -12.25 8.32
C THR A 29 13.47 -11.98 8.84
N THR A 30 13.23 -10.76 9.31
CA THR A 30 11.86 -10.30 9.59
C THR A 30 11.06 -10.45 8.30
N ALA A 31 10.00 -11.26 8.31
CA ALA A 31 9.16 -11.49 7.14
C ALA A 31 8.18 -10.32 6.93
N ASN A 32 7.77 -10.09 5.67
CA ASN A 32 6.68 -9.17 5.35
C ASN A 32 5.39 -9.65 6.04
N LYS A 33 4.59 -8.71 6.53
CA LYS A 33 3.30 -9.00 7.18
C LYS A 33 2.18 -8.25 6.47
N ALA A 34 1.03 -8.88 6.35
CA ALA A 34 -0.21 -8.26 5.91
C ALA A 34 -1.32 -8.69 6.87
N VAL A 35 -2.14 -7.74 7.32
CA VAL A 35 -3.27 -7.99 8.21
C VAL A 35 -4.49 -7.32 7.63
N SER A 36 -5.62 -8.03 7.53
CA SER A 36 -6.90 -7.43 7.11
C SER A 36 -7.32 -6.35 8.09
N VAL A 37 -7.82 -5.24 7.56
CA VAL A 37 -8.31 -4.09 8.33
C VAL A 37 -9.67 -3.68 7.79
N ASP A 38 -10.60 -3.37 8.68
CA ASP A 38 -11.89 -2.77 8.29
C ASP A 38 -11.81 -1.25 8.31
N CYS A 39 -11.64 -0.64 7.14
CA CYS A 39 -11.72 0.82 6.96
C CYS A 39 -13.08 1.30 6.41
N SER A 40 -14.07 0.42 6.32
CA SER A 40 -15.37 0.73 5.67
C SER A 40 -16.07 1.91 6.33
N ALA A 41 -16.04 2.02 7.66
CA ALA A 41 -16.67 3.11 8.39
C ALA A 41 -16.09 4.49 8.00
N ALA A 42 -14.76 4.64 8.01
CA ALA A 42 -14.09 5.89 7.65
C ALA A 42 -14.33 6.25 6.17
N MET A 43 -14.24 5.27 5.27
CA MET A 43 -14.47 5.47 3.85
C MET A 43 -15.94 5.85 3.57
N ASN A 44 -16.89 5.18 4.21
CA ASN A 44 -18.31 5.43 4.03
C ASN A 44 -18.73 6.77 4.63
N ALA A 45 -18.10 7.24 5.72
CA ALA A 45 -18.32 8.59 6.21
C ALA A 45 -17.99 9.66 5.14
N ALA A 46 -16.89 9.49 4.40
CA ALA A 46 -16.54 10.38 3.28
C ALA A 46 -17.53 10.26 2.11
N ARG A 47 -17.93 9.04 1.74
CA ARG A 47 -18.87 8.79 0.63
C ARG A 47 -20.27 9.33 0.91
N ASN A 48 -20.78 9.10 2.11
CA ASN A 48 -22.08 9.60 2.54
C ASN A 48 -22.15 11.14 2.49
N ARG A 49 -21.03 11.82 2.81
CA ARG A 49 -20.94 13.28 2.73
C ARG A 49 -21.11 13.83 1.31
N VAL A 50 -20.79 13.04 0.29
CA VAL A 50 -20.95 13.43 -1.13
C VAL A 50 -22.16 12.73 -1.78
N GLY A 51 -23.01 12.05 -1.00
CA GLY A 51 -24.20 11.37 -1.51
C GLY A 51 -23.92 10.12 -2.34
N PHE A 52 -22.75 9.49 -2.16
CA PHE A 52 -22.43 8.21 -2.79
C PHE A 52 -22.95 7.06 -1.94
N THR A 53 -23.31 5.95 -2.59
CA THR A 53 -23.67 4.71 -1.90
C THR A 53 -22.50 4.16 -1.09
N GLU A 54 -22.78 3.50 0.02
CA GLU A 54 -21.75 2.90 0.86
C GLU A 54 -21.01 1.76 0.15
N LEU A 55 -19.71 1.65 0.44
CA LEU A 55 -18.91 0.47 0.15
C LEU A 55 -19.34 -0.67 1.07
N ILE A 56 -19.48 -1.86 0.50
CA ILE A 56 -19.81 -3.08 1.24
C ILE A 56 -18.55 -3.95 1.33
N ALA A 57 -18.37 -4.71 2.41
CA ALA A 57 -17.25 -5.65 2.50
C ALA A 57 -17.23 -6.63 1.31
N GLY A 58 -16.07 -6.77 0.67
CA GLY A 58 -15.82 -7.81 -0.34
C GLY A 58 -15.90 -9.20 0.29
N LYS A 59 -16.47 -10.16 -0.44
CA LYS A 59 -16.65 -11.54 0.03
C LYS A 59 -16.16 -12.57 -0.98
N ASP A 60 -16.15 -12.20 -2.26
CA ASP A 60 -15.83 -13.12 -3.34
C ASP A 60 -14.35 -13.05 -3.75
N ALA A 61 -13.88 -14.13 -4.37
CA ALA A 61 -12.57 -14.18 -4.99
C ALA A 61 -12.49 -13.13 -6.12
N GLY A 62 -11.64 -12.11 -5.95
CA GLY A 62 -11.60 -10.92 -6.82
C GLY A 62 -11.95 -9.62 -6.10
N GLU A 63 -12.59 -9.71 -4.93
CA GLU A 63 -12.96 -8.58 -4.07
C GLU A 63 -12.07 -8.46 -2.83
N ILE A 64 -11.42 -9.56 -2.45
CA ILE A 64 -10.56 -9.66 -1.25
C ILE A 64 -9.09 -9.68 -1.67
N LEU A 65 -8.26 -8.92 -0.95
CA LEU A 65 -6.81 -8.92 -1.11
C LEU A 65 -6.22 -10.28 -0.73
N PRO A 66 -5.29 -10.83 -1.52
CA PRO A 66 -4.66 -12.12 -1.25
C PRO A 66 -3.60 -11.98 -0.16
N ILE A 67 -4.03 -11.93 1.10
CA ILE A 67 -3.15 -11.81 2.29
C ILE A 67 -2.76 -13.17 2.88
N ASP A 68 -3.55 -14.22 2.62
CA ASP A 68 -3.25 -15.59 3.04
C ASP A 68 -2.44 -16.31 1.96
N SER A 69 -1.17 -15.95 1.81
CA SER A 69 -0.23 -16.78 1.06
C SER A 69 0.23 -17.94 1.94
N THR A 70 -0.55 -19.03 2.01
CA THR A 70 0.05 -20.34 2.28
C THR A 70 0.97 -20.63 1.10
N GLU A 71 2.28 -20.54 1.30
CA GLU A 71 3.27 -21.04 0.34
C GLU A 71 2.94 -22.49 0.00
N VAL A 72 2.62 -22.74 -1.27
CA VAL A 72 2.75 -24.07 -1.84
C VAL A 72 4.06 -24.06 -2.61
N ASP A 73 5.08 -24.69 -2.03
CA ASP A 73 6.35 -25.05 -2.67
C ASP A 73 7.21 -23.90 -3.24
N GLY A 74 7.51 -22.88 -2.43
CA GLY A 74 8.56 -21.88 -2.75
C GLY A 74 8.32 -21.06 -4.02
N ARG A 75 7.09 -21.08 -4.53
CA ARG A 75 6.59 -20.24 -5.61
C ARG A 75 5.41 -19.46 -5.03
N PRO A 76 5.26 -18.16 -5.31
CA PRO A 76 4.04 -17.46 -4.91
C PRO A 76 2.87 -18.16 -5.61
N ALA A 77 2.16 -19.01 -4.88
CA ALA A 77 0.99 -19.73 -5.36
C ALA A 77 -0.22 -18.80 -5.35
N ALA A 78 -0.07 -17.60 -5.91
CA ALA A 78 -1.21 -16.84 -6.34
C ALA A 78 -1.60 -17.38 -7.73
N LYS A 79 -2.48 -18.38 -7.77
CA LYS A 79 -3.50 -18.35 -8.83
C LYS A 79 -4.41 -17.18 -8.48
N THR A 80 -3.91 -15.97 -8.71
CA THR A 80 -4.62 -14.73 -8.45
C THR A 80 -5.83 -14.78 -9.36
N ALA A 81 -7.03 -14.99 -8.80
CA ALA A 81 -8.20 -14.45 -9.46
C ALA A 81 -7.86 -12.99 -9.77
N ALA A 82 -7.97 -12.58 -11.03
CA ALA A 82 -7.58 -11.24 -11.43
C ALA A 82 -8.43 -10.25 -10.61
N LEU A 83 -7.79 -9.58 -9.65
CA LEU A 83 -8.45 -8.59 -8.81
C LEU A 83 -8.92 -7.47 -9.73
N ASN A 84 -10.25 -7.35 -9.88
CA ASN A 84 -10.87 -6.39 -10.79
C ASN A 84 -11.29 -5.14 -10.02
N GLY A 85 -10.32 -4.48 -9.38
CA GLY A 85 -10.57 -3.32 -8.53
C GLY A 85 -9.55 -2.21 -8.72
N THR A 86 -9.93 -1.02 -8.29
CA THR A 86 -9.03 0.13 -8.19
C THR A 86 -8.48 0.20 -6.77
N TYR A 87 -7.17 0.39 -6.65
CA TYR A 87 -6.48 0.41 -5.36
C TYR A 87 -6.33 1.83 -4.82
N ALA A 88 -6.65 1.99 -3.55
CA ALA A 88 -6.29 3.13 -2.73
C ALA A 88 -5.16 2.73 -1.78
N HIS A 89 -4.12 3.56 -1.65
CA HIS A 89 -3.05 3.27 -0.70
C HIS A 89 -2.44 4.52 -0.10
N VAL A 90 -1.81 4.34 1.05
CA VAL A 90 -1.05 5.39 1.74
C VAL A 90 0.01 4.74 2.62
N VAL A 91 1.21 5.33 2.64
CA VAL A 91 2.25 4.97 3.60
C VAL A 91 1.89 5.60 4.94
N GLN A 92 1.95 4.81 6.01
CA GLN A 92 1.59 5.27 7.36
C GLN A 92 2.67 4.89 8.35
N GLU A 93 2.77 5.67 9.41
CA GLU A 93 3.55 5.32 10.59
C GLU A 93 2.62 4.71 11.66
N GLY A 94 3.15 3.84 12.51
CA GLY A 94 2.38 3.24 13.61
C GLY A 94 2.41 1.71 13.61
N ALA A 95 1.81 1.11 14.63
CA ALA A 95 1.68 -0.35 14.73
C ALA A 95 0.43 -0.88 14.00
N ASN A 96 -0.57 -0.02 13.80
CA ASN A 96 -1.86 -0.36 13.21
C ASN A 96 -2.19 0.67 12.11
N ALA A 97 -3.07 0.28 11.19
CA ALA A 97 -3.61 1.19 10.18
C ALA A 97 -4.40 2.33 10.82
N ASP A 98 -4.29 3.51 10.21
CA ASP A 98 -5.13 4.67 10.52
C ASP A 98 -6.06 4.96 9.34
N CYS A 99 -7.27 4.42 9.40
CA CYS A 99 -8.23 4.56 8.30
C CYS A 99 -8.69 6.00 8.08
N GLU A 100 -8.75 6.84 9.14
CA GLU A 100 -9.18 8.23 9.02
C GLU A 100 -8.10 9.08 8.33
N ALA A 101 -6.85 8.94 8.77
CA ALA A 101 -5.71 9.61 8.14
C ALA A 101 -5.55 9.20 6.67
N ALA A 102 -5.84 7.93 6.35
CA ALA A 102 -5.82 7.46 4.97
C ALA A 102 -6.89 8.13 4.10
N VAL A 103 -8.13 8.20 4.59
CA VAL A 103 -9.23 8.86 3.90
C VAL A 103 -8.95 10.35 3.72
N ASP A 104 -8.39 11.04 4.71
CA ASP A 104 -7.98 12.43 4.60
C ASP A 104 -6.86 12.63 3.58
N TYR A 105 -5.85 11.76 3.58
CA TYR A 105 -4.79 11.76 2.58
C TYR A 105 -5.35 11.58 1.17
N TRP A 106 -6.28 10.64 0.94
CA TRP A 106 -6.87 10.44 -0.39
C TRP A 106 -7.71 11.64 -0.83
N LYS A 107 -8.57 12.19 0.05
CA LYS A 107 -9.38 13.39 -0.25
C LYS A 107 -8.53 14.61 -0.59
N ALA A 108 -7.33 14.73 -0.02
CA ALA A 108 -6.40 15.82 -0.31
C ALA A 108 -5.90 15.83 -1.78
N ALA A 109 -6.23 14.80 -2.58
CA ALA A 109 -6.01 14.81 -4.02
C ALA A 109 -6.96 15.74 -4.80
N LEU A 110 -8.09 16.16 -4.22
CA LEU A 110 -9.12 16.95 -4.92
C LEU A 110 -8.54 18.15 -5.71
N PRO A 111 -7.61 18.96 -5.16
CA PRO A 111 -7.04 20.10 -5.89
C PRO A 111 -6.20 19.73 -7.12
N ASN A 112 -5.78 18.46 -7.27
CA ASN A 112 -5.07 17.99 -8.46
C ASN A 112 -6.00 17.88 -9.67
N PHE A 113 -7.32 17.89 -9.46
CA PHE A 113 -8.34 17.86 -10.50
C PHE A 113 -8.84 19.28 -10.78
N THR A 114 -8.53 19.82 -11.96
CA THR A 114 -8.97 21.17 -12.38
C THR A 114 -10.43 21.23 -12.85
N GLY A 115 -11.12 20.09 -12.87
CA GLY A 115 -12.48 19.91 -13.35
C GLY A 115 -12.85 18.43 -13.32
N LEU A 116 -13.88 18.06 -14.09
CA LEU A 116 -14.28 16.66 -14.25
C LEU A 116 -13.07 15.80 -14.65
N PRO A 117 -12.75 14.72 -13.93
CA PRO A 117 -11.61 13.89 -14.26
C PRO A 117 -11.72 13.35 -15.70
N PRO A 118 -10.64 13.43 -16.50
CA PRO A 118 -10.66 13.07 -17.90
C PRO A 118 -10.84 11.56 -18.09
N THR A 119 -11.14 11.15 -19.31
CA THR A 119 -11.15 9.74 -19.71
C THR A 119 -9.90 9.01 -19.24
N TYR A 120 -10.08 7.85 -18.61
CA TYR A 120 -8.97 7.02 -18.18
C TYR A 120 -8.29 6.33 -19.37
N THR A 121 -6.98 6.53 -19.45
CA THR A 121 -6.06 5.73 -20.26
C THR A 121 -4.78 5.52 -19.45
N ALA A 122 -4.05 4.44 -19.71
CA ALA A 122 -2.77 4.17 -19.05
C ALA A 122 -1.74 5.32 -19.18
N GLU A 123 -1.86 6.15 -20.22
CA GLU A 123 -0.93 7.25 -20.49
C GLU A 123 -1.35 8.59 -19.88
N THR A 124 -2.57 8.69 -19.37
CA THR A 124 -3.07 9.94 -18.80
C THR A 124 -2.29 10.26 -17.52
N GLY A 125 -1.44 11.30 -17.59
CA GLY A 125 -0.51 11.67 -16.51
C GLY A 125 -1.17 11.90 -15.15
N LEU A 126 -2.43 12.37 -15.14
CA LEU A 126 -3.19 12.59 -13.92
C LEU A 126 -3.36 11.32 -13.07
N TYR A 127 -3.50 10.16 -13.72
CA TYR A 127 -3.67 8.86 -13.04
C TYR A 127 -2.35 8.14 -12.76
N LYS A 128 -1.21 8.74 -13.13
CA LYS A 128 0.13 8.25 -12.71
C LYS A 128 0.43 8.64 -11.25
N ASN A 129 -0.30 9.62 -10.69
CA ASN A 129 -0.24 9.95 -9.28
C ASN A 129 -1.13 8.98 -8.48
N SER A 130 -0.51 8.23 -7.56
CA SER A 130 -1.21 7.24 -6.73
C SER A 130 -2.29 7.82 -5.83
N GLN A 131 -2.10 9.04 -5.32
CA GLN A 131 -3.07 9.73 -4.48
C GLN A 131 -4.34 10.04 -5.29
N ASN A 132 -4.18 10.43 -6.56
CA ASN A 132 -5.32 10.68 -7.46
C ASN A 132 -6.09 9.38 -7.73
N VAL A 133 -5.40 8.26 -8.00
CA VAL A 133 -6.05 6.95 -8.16
C VAL A 133 -6.76 6.51 -6.88
N SER A 134 -6.14 6.77 -5.72
CA SER A 134 -6.73 6.46 -4.42
C SER A 134 -7.99 7.29 -4.14
N PHE A 135 -8.01 8.56 -4.56
CA PHE A 135 -9.21 9.39 -4.53
C PHE A 135 -10.33 8.82 -5.40
N ILE A 136 -10.02 8.39 -6.63
CA ILE A 136 -11.01 7.76 -7.52
C ILE A 136 -11.55 6.46 -6.91
N SER A 137 -10.70 5.68 -6.26
CA SER A 137 -11.10 4.46 -5.55
C SER A 137 -12.00 4.75 -4.35
N LEU A 138 -11.66 5.74 -3.50
CA LEU A 138 -12.49 6.14 -2.35
C LEU A 138 -13.91 6.51 -2.80
N PHE A 139 -14.02 7.31 -3.85
CA PHE A 139 -15.29 7.71 -4.47
C PHE A 139 -15.63 6.83 -5.67
N ASN A 140 -15.46 5.51 -5.59
CA ASN A 140 -15.85 4.59 -6.66
C ASN A 140 -17.36 4.76 -7.01
N PRO A 141 -17.70 5.10 -8.27
CA PRO A 141 -19.08 5.40 -8.69
C PRO A 141 -19.84 4.18 -9.23
N LYS A 142 -19.22 2.99 -9.25
CA LYS A 142 -19.89 1.77 -9.70
C LYS A 142 -21.03 1.42 -8.74
N GLU A 143 -22.04 0.76 -9.27
CA GLU A 143 -23.15 0.25 -8.47
C GLU A 143 -22.67 -0.86 -7.52
N ASN A 144 -23.23 -0.87 -6.31
CA ASN A 144 -22.92 -1.84 -5.25
C ASN A 144 -21.41 -2.04 -5.00
N PRO A 145 -20.62 -0.97 -4.85
CA PRO A 145 -19.18 -1.08 -4.80
C PRO A 145 -18.73 -1.80 -3.52
N LYS A 146 -17.66 -2.56 -3.64
CA LYS A 146 -17.05 -3.36 -2.56
C LYS A 146 -15.74 -2.75 -2.11
N VAL A 147 -15.34 -3.09 -0.89
CA VAL A 147 -14.03 -2.75 -0.35
C VAL A 147 -13.46 -3.91 0.46
N ASP A 148 -12.15 -4.10 0.32
CA ASP A 148 -11.33 -4.89 1.23
C ASP A 148 -10.00 -4.16 1.46
N CYS A 149 -9.49 -4.17 2.68
CA CYS A 149 -8.27 -3.47 3.05
C CYS A 149 -7.32 -4.35 3.85
N ALA A 150 -6.02 -4.10 3.68
CA ALA A 150 -4.99 -4.72 4.47
C ALA A 150 -3.88 -3.72 4.80
N TYR A 151 -3.32 -3.89 6.00
CA TYR A 151 -2.17 -3.15 6.48
C TYR A 151 -0.91 -3.99 6.30
N PHE A 152 -0.01 -3.49 5.47
CA PHE A 152 1.24 -4.13 5.11
C PHE A 152 2.38 -3.56 5.95
N THR A 153 3.27 -4.44 6.42
CA THR A 153 4.52 -4.09 7.08
C THR A 153 5.66 -4.79 6.36
N CYS A 154 6.56 -3.99 5.79
CA CYS A 154 7.78 -4.43 5.13
C CYS A 154 8.97 -3.98 5.99
N PRO A 155 9.68 -4.91 6.64
CA PRO A 155 10.81 -4.56 7.50
C PRO A 155 11.98 -3.97 6.70
N ALA A 156 12.83 -3.19 7.37
CA ALA A 156 14.07 -2.70 6.79
C ALA A 156 14.92 -3.88 6.31
N LYS A 157 15.52 -3.72 5.12
CA LYS A 157 16.56 -4.62 4.65
C LYS A 157 17.70 -4.57 5.68
N GLN A 158 18.22 -5.73 6.05
CA GLN A 158 19.39 -5.78 6.92
C GLN A 158 20.59 -5.45 6.02
N VAL A 159 21.39 -4.45 6.41
CA VAL A 159 22.71 -4.23 5.82
C VAL A 159 23.55 -5.44 6.25
N GLU A 160 23.80 -6.34 5.32
CA GLU A 160 24.74 -7.43 5.52
C GLU A 160 26.12 -6.78 5.75
N ASN A 161 26.66 -6.93 6.96
CA ASN A 161 28.04 -6.54 7.24
C ASN A 161 28.96 -7.51 6.50
N THR A 162 29.20 -7.27 5.21
CA THR A 162 30.38 -7.81 4.55
C THR A 162 31.59 -7.26 5.30
N PRO A 163 32.49 -8.10 5.84
CA PRO A 163 33.73 -7.64 6.44
C PRO A 163 34.47 -6.75 5.41
N PRO A 164 35.10 -5.64 5.83
CA PRO A 164 35.95 -4.89 4.93
C PRO A 164 37.01 -5.83 4.37
N GLU A 165 37.10 -5.97 3.04
CA GLU A 165 38.35 -6.41 2.44
C GLU A 165 39.40 -5.39 2.86
N GLU A 166 40.46 -5.89 3.49
CA GLU A 166 41.56 -5.08 4.02
C GLU A 166 42.12 -4.19 2.90
N GLU A 167 42.11 -2.89 3.15
CA GLU A 167 42.81 -1.88 2.36
C GLU A 167 44.32 -2.12 2.52
N GLU A 168 45.00 -2.56 1.46
CA GLU A 168 46.45 -2.43 1.37
C GLU A 168 46.76 -1.03 0.78
N GLU A 169 47.18 -0.13 1.66
CA GLU A 169 47.69 1.20 1.35
C GLU A 169 49.11 1.14 0.72
N GLU A 170 49.20 1.84 -0.42
CA GLU A 170 50.26 2.77 -0.85
C GLU A 170 51.68 2.30 -1.25
N GLU A 171 52.09 2.70 -2.46
CA GLU A 171 53.41 3.34 -2.64
C GLU A 171 53.40 4.38 -3.80
N GLU A 172 54.23 5.42 -3.62
CA GLU A 172 54.18 6.76 -4.20
C GLU A 172 54.54 6.94 -5.69
N VAL A 173 54.04 8.08 -6.20
CA VAL A 173 54.21 8.74 -7.51
C VAL A 173 55.67 9.26 -7.69
N PRO A 174 56.21 9.42 -8.92
CA PRO A 174 56.24 10.78 -9.49
C PRO A 174 56.14 10.93 -11.04
N THR A 175 55.35 11.92 -11.43
CA THR A 175 55.58 12.97 -12.45
C THR A 175 55.32 12.75 -13.96
N VAL A 176 54.55 13.72 -14.49
CA VAL A 176 54.11 13.99 -15.87
C VAL A 176 55.21 14.76 -16.66
N PRO A 177 55.20 14.83 -18.01
CA PRO A 177 54.38 15.86 -18.67
C PRO A 177 53.76 15.52 -20.04
N GLU A 178 52.56 16.06 -20.23
CA GLU A 178 52.02 16.79 -21.39
C GLU A 178 52.60 16.55 -22.81
N SER A 179 51.74 16.10 -23.74
CA SER A 179 51.31 16.86 -24.95
C SER A 179 50.76 15.94 -26.05
N GLY A 180 49.65 16.36 -26.68
CA GLY A 180 49.45 16.09 -28.12
C GLY A 180 48.30 15.20 -28.57
N LYS A 181 47.22 15.87 -29.00
CA LYS A 181 46.50 15.68 -30.28
C LYS A 181 45.53 14.48 -30.47
N LEU A 182 44.29 14.86 -30.81
CA LEU A 182 43.19 14.08 -31.41
C LEU A 182 43.61 13.36 -32.71
N PRO A 183 43.02 12.19 -33.04
CA PRO A 183 42.04 12.22 -34.13
C PRO A 183 40.79 11.34 -33.91
N GLU A 184 39.86 11.56 -34.83
CA GLU A 184 38.45 11.17 -34.89
C GLU A 184 38.19 9.66 -35.00
N GLY A 185 37.05 9.21 -34.47
CA GLY A 185 36.39 8.00 -34.97
C GLY A 185 35.61 7.17 -33.96
N LYS A 186 34.30 7.10 -34.18
CA LYS A 186 33.36 6.00 -33.84
C LYS A 186 32.43 6.19 -32.63
N ILE A 187 31.22 6.60 -33.02
CA ILE A 187 29.92 6.53 -32.35
C ILE A 187 29.81 5.41 -31.32
N THR A 188 29.49 5.77 -30.07
CA THR A 188 28.64 4.97 -29.19
C THR A 188 27.86 5.88 -28.24
N ARG A 189 26.63 5.45 -27.96
CA ARG A 189 25.48 6.21 -27.47
C ARG A 189 25.44 6.13 -25.94
N THR A 190 25.53 7.24 -25.23
CA THR A 190 25.03 7.35 -23.85
C THR A 190 24.62 8.79 -23.59
N VAL A 191 23.33 9.10 -23.78
CA VAL A 191 22.76 10.35 -23.27
C VAL A 191 22.61 10.17 -21.78
N ARG A 192 23.56 10.73 -21.04
CA ARG A 192 23.47 11.02 -19.61
C ARG A 192 22.46 12.15 -19.43
N GLY A 193 21.18 11.77 -19.36
CA GLY A 193 20.13 12.66 -18.90
C GLY A 193 20.31 12.89 -17.40
N SER A 194 20.60 14.12 -17.02
CA SER A 194 20.54 14.64 -15.66
C SER A 194 19.12 14.43 -15.11
N PHE A 195 18.90 13.30 -14.43
CA PHE A 195 17.80 13.16 -13.49
C PHE A 195 18.31 13.75 -12.18
N GLU A 196 17.92 14.99 -11.93
CA GLU A 196 18.07 15.63 -10.63
C GLU A 196 17.02 15.01 -9.70
N SER A 197 17.26 13.75 -9.32
CA SER A 197 16.61 13.13 -8.19
C SER A 197 17.12 13.84 -6.96
N ARG A 198 16.22 14.51 -6.23
CA ARG A 198 16.47 14.84 -4.82
C ARG A 198 16.98 13.57 -4.15
N GLU A 199 18.21 13.65 -3.68
CA GLU A 199 18.88 12.63 -2.91
C GLU A 199 18.11 12.44 -1.61
N VAL A 200 17.16 11.50 -1.60
CA VAL A 200 16.67 10.95 -0.33
C VAL A 200 17.80 10.06 0.15
N SER A 201 18.51 10.52 1.17
CA SER A 201 19.37 9.67 1.99
C SER A 201 18.47 8.60 2.65
N THR A 202 18.31 7.45 1.99
CA THR A 202 17.55 6.34 2.55
C THR A 202 18.47 5.52 3.44
N THR A 203 18.51 5.85 4.73
CA THR A 203 18.56 4.79 5.74
C THR A 203 17.44 3.79 5.43
N GLU A 204 17.76 2.51 5.22
CA GLU A 204 16.80 1.43 4.99
C GLU A 204 15.86 1.34 6.19
N LYS A 205 14.65 1.89 6.07
CA LYS A 205 13.65 1.94 7.14
C LYS A 205 12.52 0.96 6.85
N GLU A 206 11.89 0.50 7.92
CA GLU A 206 10.62 -0.23 7.85
C GLU A 206 9.58 0.63 7.13
N VAL A 207 8.87 0.04 6.17
CA VAL A 207 7.79 0.70 5.43
C VAL A 207 6.48 0.03 5.79
N LYS A 208 5.48 0.84 6.17
CA LYS A 208 4.12 0.36 6.42
C LYS A 208 3.15 1.10 5.53
N ALA A 209 2.16 0.37 5.02
CA ALA A 209 1.18 0.94 4.12
C ALA A 209 -0.19 0.32 4.35
N LEU A 210 -1.21 1.16 4.37
CA LEU A 210 -2.59 0.72 4.20
C LEU A 210 -2.88 0.64 2.71
N VAL A 211 -3.39 -0.50 2.27
CA VAL A 211 -3.87 -0.70 0.90
C VAL A 211 -5.30 -1.20 0.96
N CYS A 212 -6.18 -0.54 0.23
CA CYS A 212 -7.56 -0.94 0.02
C CYS A 212 -7.79 -1.21 -1.46
N ILE A 213 -8.59 -2.21 -1.80
CA ILE A 213 -9.13 -2.43 -3.13
C ILE A 213 -10.61 -2.10 -3.12
N THR A 214 -11.08 -1.40 -4.16
CA THR A 214 -12.52 -1.21 -4.40
C THR A 214 -12.94 -1.89 -5.70
N THR A 215 -14.00 -2.69 -5.65
CA THR A 215 -14.46 -3.55 -6.75
C THR A 215 -15.91 -3.24 -7.07
N PRO A 216 -16.32 -3.17 -8.36
CA PRO A 216 -15.51 -3.27 -9.58
C PRO A 216 -14.55 -2.09 -9.75
N SER A 217 -13.56 -2.21 -10.65
CA SER A 217 -12.63 -1.12 -10.97
C SER A 217 -13.37 0.16 -11.36
N ALA A 218 -13.06 1.26 -10.68
CA ALA A 218 -13.53 2.60 -10.99
C ALA A 218 -12.87 3.16 -12.27
N LEU A 219 -11.63 2.74 -12.55
CA LEU A 219 -10.89 3.12 -13.74
C LEU A 219 -11.01 2.03 -14.81
N THR A 220 -11.75 2.34 -15.87
CA THR A 220 -11.93 1.47 -17.05
C THR A 220 -11.40 2.18 -18.29
N GLU A 221 -10.62 1.48 -19.09
CA GLU A 221 -9.96 2.04 -20.28
C GLU A 221 -10.97 2.76 -21.19
N ASN A 222 -10.58 3.92 -21.71
CA ASN A 222 -11.39 4.78 -22.57
C ASN A 222 -12.72 5.25 -21.96
N THR A 223 -12.85 5.25 -20.63
CA THR A 223 -14.04 5.73 -19.93
C THR A 223 -13.68 6.81 -18.91
N ALA A 224 -14.45 7.89 -18.83
CA ALA A 224 -14.32 8.84 -17.72
C ALA A 224 -14.81 8.20 -16.41
N PRO A 225 -14.11 8.38 -15.28
CA PRO A 225 -14.50 7.74 -14.03
C PRO A 225 -15.85 8.28 -13.53
N TYR A 226 -16.16 9.55 -13.78
CA TYR A 226 -17.39 10.20 -13.30
C TYR A 226 -18.20 10.83 -14.42
N THR A 227 -19.50 10.92 -14.18
CA THR A 227 -20.38 11.90 -14.84
C THR A 227 -20.21 13.28 -14.21
N GLN A 228 -20.68 14.32 -14.91
CA GLN A 228 -20.65 15.69 -14.36
C GLN A 228 -21.42 15.78 -13.03
N SER A 229 -22.62 15.19 -12.95
CA SER A 229 -23.43 15.19 -11.72
C SER A 229 -22.70 14.57 -10.53
N GLN A 230 -22.05 13.41 -10.74
CA GLN A 230 -21.25 12.75 -9.70
C GLN A 230 -20.07 13.61 -9.25
N TRP A 231 -19.41 14.28 -10.20
CA TRP A 231 -18.30 15.18 -9.88
C TRP A 231 -18.75 16.44 -9.12
N ASP A 232 -19.90 17.00 -9.48
CA ASP A 232 -20.50 18.14 -8.79
C ASP A 232 -20.87 17.77 -7.35
N GLN A 233 -21.39 16.55 -7.13
CA GLN A 233 -21.64 16.00 -5.80
C GLN A 233 -20.36 15.91 -4.95
N ILE A 234 -19.28 15.35 -5.53
CA ILE A 234 -17.98 15.22 -4.87
C ILE A 234 -17.42 16.59 -4.49
N THR A 235 -17.30 17.49 -5.47
CA THR A 235 -16.71 18.82 -5.26
C THR A 235 -17.53 19.66 -4.29
N THR A 236 -18.85 19.61 -4.38
CA THR A 236 -19.75 20.34 -3.46
C THR A 236 -19.66 19.76 -2.04
N GLY A 237 -19.73 18.44 -1.88
CA GLY A 237 -19.72 17.81 -0.55
C GLY A 237 -18.39 17.95 0.18
N LEU A 238 -17.28 18.01 -0.56
CA LEU A 238 -15.94 18.20 0.00
C LEU A 238 -15.59 19.68 0.24
N ASN A 239 -15.95 20.59 -0.66
CA ASN A 239 -15.68 22.03 -0.50
C ASN A 239 -16.70 22.73 0.42
N GLY A 240 -17.91 22.18 0.55
CA GLY A 240 -18.99 22.68 1.41
C GLY A 240 -18.74 22.43 2.90
N SER A 241 -17.54 22.72 3.40
CA SER A 241 -17.23 22.62 4.83
C SER A 241 -17.97 23.70 5.61
N GLY A 242 -19.20 23.39 6.03
CA GLY A 242 -20.03 24.22 6.90
C GLY A 242 -21.43 23.65 7.06
N ALA A 243 -21.67 22.95 8.18
CA ALA A 243 -22.94 22.41 8.65
C ALA A 243 -23.58 21.31 7.78
N ALA A 244 -23.47 20.06 8.23
CA ALA A 244 -24.41 19.02 7.88
C ALA A 244 -25.81 19.42 8.39
N ALA A 245 -26.61 20.09 7.55
CA ALA A 245 -28.04 20.17 7.75
C ALA A 245 -28.61 18.81 7.36
N VAL A 246 -28.85 17.97 8.36
CA VAL A 246 -29.65 16.75 8.22
C VAL A 246 -30.97 17.13 7.55
N PRO A 247 -31.36 16.53 6.41
CA PRO A 247 -32.67 16.78 5.84
C PRO A 247 -33.72 16.36 6.88
N SER A 248 -34.32 17.36 7.53
CA SER A 248 -35.45 17.15 8.42
C SER A 248 -36.61 16.70 7.55
N LEU A 249 -36.90 15.40 7.56
CA LEU A 249 -38.13 14.84 7.02
C LEU A 249 -39.31 15.63 7.60
N LEU A 250 -40.06 16.26 6.70
CA LEU A 250 -41.25 17.05 6.97
C LEU A 250 -42.28 16.23 7.76
N GLY A 251 -42.39 16.49 9.05
CA GLY A 251 -43.54 16.10 9.86
C GLY A 251 -44.70 17.06 9.58
N LEU A 252 -45.59 16.70 8.67
CA LEU A 252 -46.88 17.37 8.48
C LEU A 252 -47.76 17.12 9.72
N ALA A 253 -47.89 18.12 10.58
CA ALA A 253 -48.88 18.12 11.65
C ALA A 253 -50.26 18.47 11.07
N THR A 254 -51.14 17.48 10.95
CA THR A 254 -52.56 17.71 10.65
C THR A 254 -53.30 18.06 11.95
N ALA A 255 -53.75 19.30 12.06
CA ALA A 255 -54.67 19.72 13.12
C ALA A 255 -56.10 19.25 12.77
N ALA A 256 -56.63 18.28 13.52
CA ALA A 256 -58.04 17.93 13.48
C ALA A 256 -58.81 18.83 14.45
N VAL A 257 -59.50 19.85 13.94
CA VAL A 257 -60.52 20.58 14.69
C VAL A 257 -61.83 19.83 14.54
N GLY A 258 -62.17 19.02 15.54
CA GLY A 258 -63.48 18.41 15.71
C GLY A 258 -64.30 19.21 16.72
N VAL A 259 -65.18 20.09 16.23
CA VAL A 259 -66.31 20.61 17.03
C VAL A 259 -67.47 19.65 16.81
N LEU A 260 -67.85 18.91 17.86
CA LEU A 260 -69.14 18.21 17.89
C LEU A 260 -69.97 18.74 19.07
N LEU A 261 -71.15 19.21 18.71
CA LEU A 261 -72.26 19.58 19.57
C LEU A 261 -72.69 18.40 20.45
N LEU A 262 -72.85 18.66 21.75
CA LEU A 262 -74.01 18.31 22.59
C LEU A 262 -73.80 18.84 24.02
#